data_AF-A0A945B8N7-F1
#
_entry.id   AF-A0A945B8N7-F1
#
_cell.length_a   1.000
_cell.length_b   1.000
_cell.length_c   1.000
_cell.angle_alpha   90.00
_cell.angle_beta   90.00
_cell.angle_gamma   90.00
#
_symmetry.space_group_name_H-M   'P 1'
#
loop_
_entity.id
_entity.type
_entity.pdbx_description
1 polymer ?
#
loop_
_entity_poly.entity_id
_entity_poly.type
_entity_poly.pdbx_seq_one_letter_code
_entity_poly.pdbx_strand_id
1 'polypeptide(L)'
;MKNILEKFLSREIGINIERPLRIDSATLTSVSDDHFSVIDENKGYTHHFSYNSIIQIIEHPDGIDVGGLFEHKKHFNLVIKVGHIPEFTPM
;
A
#
# COMPACT_ATOMS: atom_id res chain seq x y z
N MET A 1 -8.54 12.41 0.79
CA MET A 1 -7.56 11.33 0.57
C MET A 1 -6.46 11.76 -0.40
N LYS A 2 -6.83 12.20 -1.61
CA LYS A 2 -5.95 12.82 -2.62
C LYS A 2 -4.80 13.67 -2.06
N ASN A 3 -5.10 14.74 -1.31
CA ASN A 3 -4.08 15.66 -0.77
C ASN A 3 -3.01 15.01 0.14
N ILE A 4 -3.33 13.87 0.78
CA ILE A 4 -2.36 13.12 1.58
C ILE A 4 -1.40 12.40 0.63
N LEU A 5 -1.95 11.69 -0.35
CA LEU A 5 -1.21 10.85 -1.28
C LEU A 5 -0.41 11.65 -2.32
N GLU A 6 -0.89 12.83 -2.73
CA GLU A 6 -0.18 13.71 -3.68
C GLU A 6 1.24 14.05 -3.23
N LYS A 7 1.48 14.17 -1.92
CA LYS A 7 2.82 14.41 -1.34
C LYS A 7 3.81 13.28 -1.63
N PHE A 8 3.28 12.09 -1.91
CA PHE A 8 4.03 10.86 -2.15
C PHE A 8 3.98 10.43 -3.62
N LEU A 9 3.48 11.28 -4.53
CA LEU A 9 3.46 10.98 -5.95
C LEU A 9 4.89 10.69 -6.45
N SER A 10 5.03 9.61 -7.22
CA SER A 10 6.29 9.09 -7.72
C SER A 10 7.29 8.68 -6.64
N ARG A 11 6.81 8.38 -5.41
CA ARG A 11 7.62 7.83 -4.33
C ARG A 11 7.23 6.39 -4.03
N GLU A 12 8.19 5.66 -3.47
CA GLU A 12 7.98 4.33 -2.91
C GLU A 12 7.10 4.44 -1.64
N ILE A 13 6.13 3.54 -1.55
CA ILE A 13 5.21 3.39 -0.42
C ILE A 13 5.08 1.90 -0.05
N GLY A 14 4.68 1.63 1.19
CA GLY A 14 4.29 0.30 1.62
C GLY A 14 2.79 0.07 1.39
N ILE A 15 2.39 -1.04 0.77
CA ILE A 15 0.97 -1.39 0.59
C ILE A 15 0.73 -2.90 0.59
N ASN A 16 -0.38 -3.34 1.16
CA ASN A 16 -0.81 -4.74 1.12
C ASN A 16 -1.60 -5.05 -0.16
N ILE A 17 -0.90 -5.37 -1.25
CA ILE A 17 -1.53 -5.56 -2.57
C ILE A 17 -2.28 -6.89 -2.67
N GLU A 18 -1.57 -8.01 -2.44
CA GLU A 18 -2.07 -9.35 -2.74
C GLU A 18 -2.52 -10.13 -1.50
N ARG A 19 -2.00 -9.74 -0.32
CA ARG A 19 -2.24 -10.46 0.93
C ARG A 19 -2.52 -9.48 2.06
N PRO A 20 -3.55 -9.72 2.90
CA PRO A 20 -3.95 -8.76 3.94
C PRO A 20 -2.83 -8.38 4.92
N LEU A 21 -1.94 -9.33 5.25
CA LEU A 21 -0.92 -9.19 6.30
C LEU A 21 0.48 -8.84 5.77
N ARG A 22 0.66 -8.80 4.46
CA ARG A 22 1.97 -8.56 3.83
C ARG A 22 2.00 -7.13 3.30
N ILE A 23 3.05 -6.39 3.63
CA ILE A 23 3.29 -5.05 3.08
C ILE A 23 4.39 -5.18 2.04
N ASP A 24 4.03 -4.94 0.79
CA ASP A 24 4.94 -4.94 -0.34
C ASP A 24 5.34 -3.49 -0.69
N SER A 25 6.45 -3.37 -1.40
CA SER A 25 6.90 -2.08 -1.93
C SER A 25 6.20 -1.79 -3.25
N ALA A 26 5.71 -0.57 -3.39
CA ALA A 26 5.08 -0.11 -4.61
C ALA A 26 5.36 1.38 -4.83
N THR A 27 5.46 1.82 -6.07
CA THR A 27 5.55 3.24 -6.41
C THR A 27 4.17 3.82 -6.66
N LEU A 28 3.82 4.92 -5.98
CA LEU A 28 2.57 5.65 -6.22
C LEU A 28 2.66 6.42 -7.55
N THR A 29 1.86 6.02 -8.55
CA THR A 29 1.98 6.56 -9.92
C THR A 29 0.87 7.53 -10.31
N SER A 30 -0.31 7.41 -9.71
CA SER A 30 -1.38 8.37 -9.94
C SER A 30 -2.29 8.54 -8.72
N VAL A 31 -2.83 9.74 -8.59
CA VAL A 31 -3.77 10.12 -7.53
C VAL A 31 -4.89 10.92 -8.18
N SER A 32 -6.10 10.38 -8.17
CA SER A 32 -7.30 11.02 -8.71
C SER A 32 -8.23 11.45 -7.57
N ASP A 33 -9.47 11.83 -7.91
CA ASP A 33 -10.45 12.25 -6.92
C ASP A 33 -11.10 11.08 -6.16
N ASP A 34 -11.11 9.87 -6.72
CA ASP A 34 -11.79 8.69 -6.17
C ASP A 34 -10.89 7.43 -6.04
N HIS A 35 -9.74 7.41 -6.70
CA HIS A 35 -8.81 6.29 -6.69
C HIS A 35 -7.34 6.73 -6.72
N PHE A 36 -6.45 5.78 -6.47
CA PHE A 36 -5.02 5.94 -6.67
C PHE A 36 -4.48 4.69 -7.36
N SER A 37 -3.31 4.84 -8.00
CA SER A 37 -2.66 3.72 -8.68
C SER A 37 -1.24 3.56 -8.18
N VAL A 38 -0.81 2.31 -8.09
CA VAL A 38 0.55 1.94 -7.70
C VAL A 38 1.12 0.94 -8.69
N ILE A 39 2.44 0.92 -8.85
CA ILE A 39 3.16 -0.14 -9.54
C ILE A 39 3.84 -1.01 -8.50
N ASP A 40 3.57 -2.32 -8.51
CA ASP A 40 4.28 -3.30 -7.67
C ASP A 40 5.73 -3.42 -8.15
N GLU A 41 6.69 -3.13 -7.28
CA GLU A 41 8.12 -3.18 -7.61
C GLU A 41 8.61 -4.61 -7.90
N ASN A 42 7.93 -5.64 -7.38
CA ASN A 42 8.34 -7.03 -7.58
C ASN A 42 7.81 -7.61 -8.90
N LYS A 43 6.59 -7.24 -9.29
CA LYS A 43 5.89 -7.83 -10.44
C LYS A 43 5.77 -6.89 -11.65
N GLY A 44 5.90 -5.58 -11.44
CA GLY A 44 5.70 -4.55 -12.47
C GLY A 44 4.24 -4.32 -12.86
N TYR A 45 3.28 -4.91 -12.15
CA TYR A 45 1.86 -4.71 -12.42
C TYR A 45 1.37 -3.39 -11.85
N THR A 46 0.47 -2.73 -12.59
CA THR A 46 -0.25 -1.56 -12.09
C THR A 46 -1.53 -2.00 -11.39
N HIS A 47 -1.70 -1.56 -10.16
CA HIS A 47 -2.90 -1.79 -9.37
C HIS A 47 -3.64 -0.47 -9.17
N HIS A 48 -4.96 -0.51 -9.27
CA HIS A 48 -5.84 0.63 -9.05
C HIS A 48 -6.71 0.37 -7.83
N PHE A 49 -6.72 1.30 -6.88
CA PHE A 49 -7.43 1.17 -5.62
C PHE A 49 -8.36 2.37 -5.39
N SER A 50 -9.63 2.10 -5.10
CA SER A 50 -10.56 3.12 -4.64
C SER A 50 -10.17 3.61 -3.25
N TYR A 51 -10.36 4.90 -2.96
CA TYR A 51 -10.19 5.40 -1.58
C TYR A 51 -11.11 4.72 -0.57
N ASN A 52 -12.24 4.17 -1.02
CA ASN A 52 -13.16 3.43 -0.17
C ASN A 52 -12.61 2.08 0.27
N SER A 53 -11.59 1.54 -0.40
CA SER A 53 -10.92 0.30 0.03
C SER A 53 -9.86 0.54 1.11
N ILE A 54 -9.50 1.79 1.40
CA ILE A 54 -8.47 2.09 2.39
C ILE A 54 -9.02 1.86 3.80
N ILE A 55 -8.39 0.96 4.54
CA ILE A 55 -8.66 0.70 5.96
C ILE A 55 -7.80 1.60 6.85
N GLN A 56 -6.55 1.82 6.49
CA GLN A 56 -5.60 2.57 7.32
C GLN A 56 -4.53 3.24 6.47
N ILE A 57 -4.12 4.44 6.88
CA ILE A 57 -2.92 5.10 6.38
C ILE A 57 -2.03 5.41 7.57
N ILE A 58 -0.74 5.15 7.42
CA ILE A 58 0.27 5.49 8.41
C ILE A 58 1.34 6.32 7.71
N GLU A 59 1.43 7.59 8.09
CA GLU A 59 2.44 8.55 7.63
C GLU A 59 3.37 8.85 8.80
N HIS A 60 4.67 8.71 8.59
CA HIS A 60 5.68 9.12 9.57
C HIS A 60 6.85 9.82 8.87
N PRO A 61 7.22 11.06 9.27
CA PRO A 61 8.32 11.79 8.65
C PRO A 61 9.65 11.03 8.70
N ASP A 62 9.93 10.36 9.83
CA ASP A 62 11.15 9.55 10.01
C ASP A 62 10.99 8.11 9.50
N GLY A 63 9.86 7.81 8.85
CA GLY A 63 9.47 6.49 8.35
C GLY A 63 9.14 5.44 9.40
N ILE A 64 8.67 4.29 8.93
CA ILE A 64 8.15 3.18 9.72
C ILE A 64 8.74 1.90 9.17
N ASP A 65 9.24 1.06 10.06
CA ASP A 65 9.68 -0.29 9.71
C ASP A 65 8.49 -1.24 9.67
N VAL A 66 8.31 -1.89 8.53
CA VAL A 66 7.21 -2.80 8.23
C VAL A 66 7.80 -4.09 7.68
N GLY A 67 7.40 -5.21 8.26
CA GLY A 67 7.89 -6.53 7.89
C GLY A 67 7.22 -7.61 8.72
N GLY A 68 7.23 -8.84 8.21
CA GLY A 68 6.78 -10.01 8.96
C GLY A 68 7.76 -10.37 10.09
N LEU A 69 7.31 -11.20 11.04
CA LEU A 69 8.15 -11.74 12.13
C LEU A 69 9.46 -12.41 11.66
N PHE A 70 9.55 -12.78 10.37
CA PHE A 70 10.66 -13.55 9.79
C PHE A 70 11.26 -12.95 8.50
N GLU A 71 10.78 -11.80 8.04
CA GLU A 71 11.27 -11.17 6.79
C GLU A 71 12.04 -9.87 7.09
N HIS A 72 12.93 -9.47 6.17
CA HIS A 72 13.66 -8.20 6.26
C HIS A 72 12.68 -7.04 6.40
N LYS A 73 12.79 -6.29 7.50
CA LYS A 73 12.02 -5.06 7.71
C LYS A 73 12.36 -4.07 6.59
N LYS A 74 11.33 -3.57 5.91
CA LYS A 74 11.45 -2.45 4.97
C LYS A 74 10.98 -1.17 5.64
N HIS A 75 11.62 -0.07 5.29
CA HIS A 75 11.37 1.24 5.88
C HIS A 75 10.58 2.11 4.89
N PHE A 76 9.42 2.61 5.31
CA PHE A 76 8.57 3.45 4.45
C PHE A 76 8.09 4.70 5.18
N ASN A 77 8.05 5.84 4.50
CA ASN A 77 7.44 7.07 5.02
C ASN A 77 5.90 7.06 4.95
N LEU A 78 5.34 6.21 4.08
CA LEU A 78 3.91 6.00 3.94
C LEU A 78 3.59 4.52 3.83
N VAL A 79 2.63 4.06 4.62
CA VAL A 79 2.04 2.73 4.52
C VAL A 79 0.54 2.86 4.34
N ILE A 80 -0.01 2.23 3.30
CA ILE A 80 -1.44 2.17 3.04
C ILE A 80 -1.90 0.73 3.24
N LYS A 81 -2.91 0.53 4.07
CA LYS A 81 -3.63 -0.75 4.16
C LYS A 81 -4.96 -0.65 3.44
N VAL A 82 -5.14 -1.47 2.43
CA VAL A 82 -6.41 -1.68 1.74
C VAL A 82 -7.12 -2.92 2.28
N GLY A 83 -8.44 -2.94 2.14
CA GLY A 83 -9.29 -4.05 2.54
C GLY A 83 -9.19 -5.22 1.58
N HIS A 84 -9.11 -6.40 2.16
CA HIS A 84 -9.14 -7.69 1.48
C HIS A 84 -10.36 -8.45 1.96
N ILE A 85 -11.07 -9.12 1.06
CA ILE A 85 -12.14 -10.05 1.44
C ILE A 85 -11.50 -11.42 1.58
N PRO A 86 -11.29 -11.94 2.81
CA PRO A 86 -10.80 -13.30 2.96
C PRO A 86 -11.93 -14.27 2.58
N GLU A 87 -11.71 -15.06 1.54
CA GLU A 87 -12.57 -16.20 1.25
C GLU A 87 -12.16 -17.38 2.14
N PHE A 88 -13.05 -17.76 3.06
CA PHE A 88 -12.90 -18.99 3.84
C PHE A 88 -13.73 -20.07 3.16
N THR A 89 -13.08 -20.96 2.41
CA THR A 89 -13.73 -22.17 1.91
C THR A 89 -13.58 -23.24 2.99
N PRO A 90 -14.66 -23.65 3.69
CA PRO A 90 -14.58 -24.76 4.63
C PRO A 90 -14.18 -26.04 3.88
N MET A 91 -13.18 -26.74 4.39
CA MET A 91 -12.83 -28.11 3.99
C MET A 91 -13.74 -29.11 4.67
#